data_AF-A0A959L0I9-F1
#
_entry.id   AF-A0A959L0I9-F1
#
_cell.length_a   1.000
_cell.length_b   1.000
_cell.length_c   1.000
_cell.angle_alpha   90.00
_cell.angle_beta   90.00
_cell.angle_gamma   90.00
#
_symmetry.space_group_name_H-M   'P 1'
#
loop_
_entity.id
_entity.type
_entity.pdbx_description
1 polymer ?
#
loop_
_entity_poly.entity_id
_entity_poly.type
_entity_poly.pdbx_seq_one_letter_code
_entity_poly.pdbx_strand_id
1 'polypeptide(L)'
;VANHYNITSINLAKEVNDRILNGEFTWKDDFKDLHPSPFGQGIYARSIVWTFDQLLDHADNYNLGSKMIPTRPLDPFSYFNGRLVNIKKSKKRKEWVIEKSWHPNDSASTRSGYVNVPALVCETPGGIFSLNFKGRAIGILVAAGPDAGIIEYSVDGNYYKKLDLYTQWSNWLHLPWLYILEDQLSDSEHHLVVRMTNHKNEKSTGTACRIFNFAVN
;
A
#
# COMPACT_ATOMS: atom_id res chain seq x y z
N VAL A 1 17.55 6.64 3.43
CA VAL A 1 17.11 7.08 2.08
C VAL A 1 17.47 8.53 1.81
N ALA A 2 16.89 9.52 2.51
CA ALA A 2 17.14 10.95 2.24
C ALA A 2 18.62 11.35 2.13
N ASN A 3 19.44 10.97 3.13
CA ASN A 3 20.89 11.23 3.11
C ASN A 3 21.61 10.56 1.91
N HIS A 4 21.22 9.35 1.53
CA HIS A 4 21.84 8.63 0.41
C HIS A 4 21.59 9.34 -0.93
N TYR A 5 20.43 9.98 -1.08
CA TYR A 5 20.04 10.69 -2.29
C TYR A 5 20.20 12.22 -2.18
N ASN A 6 20.83 12.72 -1.11
CA ASN A 6 20.99 14.15 -0.84
C ASN A 6 19.68 14.95 -0.92
N ILE A 7 18.59 14.37 -0.42
CA ILE A 7 17.26 14.98 -0.41
C ILE A 7 17.05 15.67 0.94
N THR A 8 16.65 16.94 0.90
CA THR A 8 16.23 17.67 2.10
C THR A 8 15.04 16.95 2.74
N SER A 9 15.11 16.73 4.05
CA SER A 9 14.04 16.11 4.81
C SER A 9 13.83 16.83 6.13
N ILE A 10 12.60 16.83 6.60
CA ILE A 10 12.19 17.41 7.89
C ILE A 10 11.70 16.29 8.81
N ASN A 11 12.04 16.37 10.09
CA ASN A 11 11.58 15.41 11.09
C ASN A 11 10.48 16.03 11.96
N LEU A 12 9.25 16.02 11.43
CA LEU A 12 8.07 16.57 12.10
C LEU A 12 7.73 15.84 13.41
N ALA A 13 8.04 14.55 13.51
CA ALA A 13 7.83 13.79 14.75
C ALA A 13 8.74 14.30 15.87
N LYS A 14 10.01 14.56 15.55
CA LYS A 14 10.96 15.17 16.50
C LYS A 14 10.54 16.58 16.88
N GLU A 15 10.16 17.41 15.91
CA GLU A 15 9.67 18.78 16.15
C GLU A 15 8.52 18.79 17.16
N VAL A 16 7.50 17.95 16.94
CA VAL A 16 6.35 17.84 17.84
C VAL A 16 6.76 17.32 19.22
N ASN A 17 7.57 16.26 19.26
CA ASN A 17 8.02 15.66 20.51
C ASN A 17 8.82 16.66 21.37
N ASP A 18 9.78 17.37 20.78
CA ASP A 18 10.64 18.29 21.52
C ASP A 18 9.83 19.46 22.10
N ARG A 19 8.87 20.00 21.34
CA ARG A 19 7.98 21.06 21.84
C ARG A 19 7.04 20.60 22.95
N ILE A 20 6.54 19.36 22.88
CA ILE A 20 5.78 18.75 23.98
C ILE A 20 6.66 18.61 25.22
N LEU A 21 7.90 18.13 25.08
CA LEU A 21 8.84 17.99 26.20
C LEU A 21 9.22 19.36 26.81
N ASN A 22 9.22 20.42 26.01
CA ASN A 22 9.41 21.80 26.45
C ASN A 22 8.14 22.42 27.08
N GLY A 23 7.02 21.71 27.11
CA GLY A 23 5.76 22.18 27.69
C GLY A 23 5.04 23.24 26.84
N GLU A 24 5.35 23.35 25.54
CA GLU A 24 4.69 24.34 24.66
C GLU A 24 3.23 23.98 24.37
N PHE A 25 2.90 22.69 24.34
CA PHE A 25 1.56 22.13 24.17
C PHE A 25 1.55 20.65 24.57
N THR A 26 0.37 20.03 24.60
CA THR A 26 0.21 18.61 24.97
C THR A 26 -0.28 17.75 23.82
N TRP A 27 0.08 16.46 23.84
CA TRP A 27 -0.49 15.50 22.90
C TRP A 27 -2.01 15.39 23.06
N LYS A 28 -2.49 15.27 24.30
CA LYS A 28 -3.91 14.96 24.59
C LYS A 28 -4.85 16.09 24.17
N ASP A 29 -4.53 17.32 24.54
CA ASP A 29 -5.48 18.43 24.44
C ASP A 29 -5.31 19.21 23.13
N ASP A 30 -4.05 19.42 22.72
CA ASP A 30 -3.73 20.26 21.56
C ASP A 30 -3.53 19.45 20.28
N PHE A 31 -2.68 18.42 20.30
CA PHE A 31 -2.35 17.63 19.11
C PHE A 31 -3.43 16.59 18.75
N LYS A 32 -4.04 15.99 19.77
CA LYS A 32 -5.15 15.04 19.82
C LYS A 32 -4.86 13.62 19.34
N ASP A 33 -4.44 13.45 18.08
CA ASP A 33 -4.26 12.13 17.45
C ASP A 33 -3.21 12.19 16.34
N LEU A 34 -2.85 11.02 15.79
CA LEU A 34 -2.02 10.86 14.59
C LEU A 34 -2.58 11.62 13.37
N HIS A 35 -3.90 11.87 13.34
CA HIS A 35 -4.52 12.88 12.48
C HIS A 35 -4.61 14.19 13.28
N PRO A 36 -3.59 15.06 13.22
CA PRO A 36 -3.50 16.19 14.13
C PRO A 36 -4.70 17.13 14.02
N SER A 37 -5.06 17.74 15.14
CA SER A 37 -6.00 18.86 15.18
C SER A 37 -5.53 20.02 14.27
N PRO A 38 -6.38 21.01 13.97
CA PRO A 38 -5.93 22.21 13.25
C PRO A 38 -4.70 22.90 13.85
N PHE A 39 -4.55 22.85 15.18
CA PHE A 39 -3.35 23.36 15.86
C PHE A 39 -2.10 22.54 15.48
N GLY A 40 -2.18 21.20 15.55
CA GLY A 40 -1.08 20.31 15.17
C GLY A 40 -0.72 20.39 13.69
N GLN A 41 -1.74 20.52 12.82
CA GLN A 41 -1.54 20.80 11.39
C GLN A 41 -0.79 22.12 11.18
N GLY A 42 -1.09 23.14 11.98
CA GLY A 42 -0.38 24.42 11.97
C GLY A 42 1.09 24.31 12.37
N ILE A 43 1.44 23.41 13.30
CA ILE A 43 2.85 23.13 13.63
C ILE A 43 3.55 22.54 12.41
N TYR A 44 2.99 21.51 11.79
CA TYR A 44 3.55 20.91 10.58
C TYR A 44 3.73 21.95 9.46
N ALA A 45 2.71 22.76 9.20
CA ALA A 45 2.77 23.79 8.17
C ALA A 45 3.88 24.81 8.44
N ARG A 46 4.02 25.31 9.67
CA ARG A 46 5.07 26.28 10.02
C ARG A 46 6.47 25.69 9.88
N SER A 47 6.70 24.44 10.29
CA SER A 47 8.01 23.80 10.14
C SER A 47 8.37 23.58 8.67
N ILE A 48 7.39 23.24 7.83
CA ILE A 48 7.57 23.13 6.38
C ILE A 48 7.90 24.50 5.77
N VAL A 49 7.11 25.53 6.08
CA VAL A 49 7.33 26.91 5.58
C VAL A 49 8.70 27.42 5.99
N TRP A 50 9.06 27.30 7.27
CA TRP A 50 10.38 27.70 7.76
C TRP A 50 11.51 27.00 7.01
N THR A 51 11.37 25.71 6.70
CA THR A 51 12.37 24.99 5.91
C THR A 51 12.52 25.58 4.51
N PHE A 52 11.42 25.92 3.84
CA PHE A 52 11.48 26.58 2.53
C PHE A 52 12.09 27.98 2.62
N ASP A 53 11.71 28.78 3.61
CA ASP A 53 12.28 30.11 3.83
C ASP A 53 13.79 30.03 4.00
N GLN A 54 14.29 29.11 4.85
CA GLN A 54 15.73 28.92 5.03
C GLN A 54 16.44 28.49 3.75
N LEU A 55 15.83 27.64 2.92
CA LEU A 55 16.43 27.21 1.65
C LEU A 55 16.45 28.34 0.62
N LEU A 56 15.40 29.16 0.56
CA LEU A 56 15.26 30.26 -0.39
C LEU A 56 16.14 31.46 -0.01
N ASP A 57 16.24 31.80 1.27
CA ASP A 57 17.09 32.89 1.76
C ASP A 57 18.58 32.64 1.49
N HIS A 58 18.96 31.37 1.34
CA HIS A 58 20.33 30.96 1.02
C HIS A 58 20.47 30.49 -0.44
N ALA A 59 19.47 30.69 -1.30
CA ALA A 59 19.44 30.19 -2.67
C ALA A 59 20.67 30.62 -3.49
N ASP A 60 21.10 31.89 -3.35
CA ASP A 60 22.25 32.44 -4.06
C ASP A 60 23.60 31.81 -3.64
N ASN A 61 23.65 31.15 -2.47
CA ASN A 61 24.82 30.44 -1.99
C ASN A 61 24.93 29.01 -2.54
N TYR A 62 23.89 28.51 -3.20
CA TYR A 62 23.89 27.17 -3.77
C TYR A 62 24.32 27.21 -5.23
N ASN A 63 25.50 26.65 -5.51
CA ASN A 63 25.87 26.33 -6.87
C ASN A 63 25.03 25.12 -7.32
N LEU A 64 24.01 25.36 -8.16
CA LEU A 64 23.10 24.34 -8.72
C LEU A 64 23.79 23.45 -9.78
N GLY A 65 25.01 22.99 -9.48
CA GLY A 65 25.68 21.96 -10.26
C GLY A 65 24.85 20.67 -10.27
N SER A 66 24.99 19.87 -11.33
CA SER A 66 24.35 18.57 -11.41
C SER A 66 24.79 17.69 -10.23
N LYS A 67 23.93 17.51 -9.23
CA LYS A 67 24.16 16.50 -8.21
C LYS A 67 24.04 15.13 -8.88
N MET A 68 25.12 14.36 -8.88
CA MET A 68 25.07 12.99 -9.38
C MET A 68 24.15 12.17 -8.48
N ILE A 69 23.08 11.64 -9.07
CA ILE A 69 22.24 10.63 -8.42
C ILE A 69 23.05 9.33 -8.40
N PRO A 70 23.13 8.60 -7.27
CA PRO A 70 23.76 7.29 -7.23
C PRO A 70 23.21 6.38 -8.34
N THR A 71 24.10 5.77 -9.13
CA THR A 71 23.72 4.92 -10.27
C THR A 71 23.14 3.58 -9.83
N ARG A 72 23.36 3.18 -8.57
CA ARG A 72 22.76 2.00 -7.96
C ARG A 72 21.75 2.44 -6.90
N PRO A 73 20.58 1.80 -6.83
CA PRO A 73 19.63 2.08 -5.76
C PRO A 73 20.22 1.69 -4.41
N LEU A 74 19.82 2.39 -3.34
CA LEU A 74 20.21 2.05 -1.96
C LEU A 74 19.77 0.63 -1.60
N ASP A 75 18.59 0.24 -2.06
CA ASP A 75 18.05 -1.12 -1.95
C ASP A 75 17.86 -1.70 -3.36
N PRO A 76 18.57 -2.79 -3.73
CA PRO A 76 18.43 -3.43 -5.03
C PRO A 76 17.05 -4.04 -5.30
N PHE A 77 16.19 -4.17 -4.28
CA PHE A 77 14.81 -4.64 -4.39
C PHE A 77 13.78 -3.53 -4.18
N SER A 78 14.20 -2.26 -4.13
CA SER A 78 13.28 -1.14 -4.04
C SER A 78 12.26 -1.09 -5.17
N TYR A 79 11.07 -0.57 -4.86
CA TYR A 79 9.92 -0.54 -5.77
C TYR A 79 9.93 0.61 -6.79
N PHE A 80 11.09 1.13 -7.19
CA PHE A 80 11.15 2.31 -8.08
C PHE A 80 10.63 2.05 -9.50
N ASN A 81 10.53 0.78 -9.93
CA ASN A 81 9.87 0.36 -11.17
C ASN A 81 8.44 -0.17 -10.95
N GLY A 82 7.91 0.02 -9.73
CA GLY A 82 6.60 -0.43 -9.31
C GLY A 82 5.50 0.13 -10.21
N ARG A 83 4.63 -0.75 -10.71
CA ARG A 83 3.50 -0.41 -11.57
C ARG A 83 2.29 -1.26 -11.26
N LEU A 84 1.11 -0.69 -11.47
CA LEU A 84 -0.14 -1.44 -11.43
C LEU A 84 -0.34 -2.19 -12.74
N VAL A 85 -0.68 -3.47 -12.65
CA VAL A 85 -0.99 -4.35 -13.77
C VAL A 85 -2.47 -4.69 -13.73
N ASN A 86 -3.13 -4.49 -14.86
CA ASN A 86 -4.57 -4.65 -14.99
C ASN A 86 -5.01 -6.10 -14.75
N ILE A 87 -6.11 -6.28 -14.01
CA ILE A 87 -6.69 -7.58 -13.66
C ILE A 87 -7.04 -8.47 -14.87
N LYS A 88 -7.26 -7.90 -16.05
CA LYS A 88 -7.52 -8.65 -17.30
C LYS A 88 -6.32 -9.48 -17.77
N LYS A 89 -5.11 -9.25 -17.24
CA LYS A 89 -3.93 -10.07 -17.53
C LYS A 89 -3.97 -11.44 -16.85
N SER A 90 -4.85 -11.63 -15.86
CA SER A 90 -5.02 -12.94 -15.22
C SER A 90 -5.67 -13.97 -16.14
N LYS A 91 -5.19 -15.20 -16.08
CA LYS A 91 -5.86 -16.38 -16.60
C LYS A 91 -6.68 -16.98 -15.47
N LYS A 92 -8.00 -16.85 -15.58
CA LYS A 92 -8.96 -17.19 -14.52
C LYS A 92 -9.74 -18.45 -14.86
N ARG A 93 -10.11 -19.24 -13.82
CA ARG A 93 -11.09 -20.32 -13.93
C ARG A 93 -12.52 -19.80 -13.66
N LYS A 94 -13.51 -20.68 -13.78
CA LYS A 94 -14.95 -20.35 -13.77
C LYS A 94 -15.40 -19.61 -12.50
N GLU A 95 -14.74 -19.85 -11.37
CA GLU A 95 -15.08 -19.30 -10.05
C GLU A 95 -14.69 -17.83 -9.90
N TRP A 96 -13.82 -17.33 -10.78
CA TRP A 96 -13.33 -15.96 -10.77
C TRP A 96 -14.04 -15.14 -11.85
N VAL A 97 -14.58 -13.99 -11.47
CA VAL A 97 -15.28 -13.09 -12.38
C VAL A 97 -14.64 -11.71 -12.38
N ILE A 98 -14.70 -11.02 -13.52
CA ILE A 98 -14.38 -9.59 -13.55
C ILE A 98 -15.70 -8.84 -13.46
N GLU A 99 -15.99 -8.31 -12.28
CA GLU A 99 -17.08 -7.37 -12.11
C GLU A 99 -16.65 -6.02 -12.67
N LYS A 100 -17.43 -5.45 -13.59
CA LYS A 100 -17.05 -4.21 -14.28
C LYS A 100 -17.19 -2.97 -13.38
N SER A 101 -18.04 -3.05 -12.37
CA SER A 101 -18.38 -1.96 -11.46
C SER A 101 -18.66 -2.57 -10.08
N TRP A 102 -17.59 -3.02 -9.43
CA TRP A 102 -17.68 -3.65 -8.12
C TRP A 102 -18.19 -2.66 -7.07
N HIS A 103 -19.14 -3.12 -6.25
CA HIS A 103 -19.69 -2.39 -5.13
C HIS A 103 -20.00 -3.39 -4.00
N PRO A 104 -19.63 -3.11 -2.74
CA PRO A 104 -19.98 -4.00 -1.64
C PRO A 104 -21.49 -3.99 -1.37
N ASN A 105 -22.07 -5.15 -1.10
CA ASN A 105 -23.51 -5.28 -0.81
C ASN A 105 -23.82 -5.20 0.71
N ASP A 106 -22.92 -4.63 1.50
CA ASP A 106 -23.05 -4.46 2.95
C ASP A 106 -23.07 -2.97 3.33
N SER A 107 -23.12 -2.69 4.64
CA SER A 107 -23.10 -1.33 5.18
C SER A 107 -21.71 -0.84 5.59
N ALA A 108 -20.64 -1.59 5.28
CA ALA A 108 -19.29 -1.17 5.64
C ALA A 108 -18.87 0.03 4.78
N SER A 109 -18.08 0.91 5.38
CA SER A 109 -17.55 2.09 4.69
C SER A 109 -16.64 1.68 3.54
N THR A 110 -16.40 2.61 2.62
CA THR A 110 -15.49 2.42 1.48
C THR A 110 -14.57 3.63 1.33
N ARG A 111 -13.74 3.63 0.28
CA ARG A 111 -12.91 4.78 -0.11
C ARG A 111 -13.26 5.20 -1.53
N SER A 112 -13.36 6.52 -1.75
CA SER A 112 -13.55 7.08 -3.09
C SER A 112 -12.43 6.59 -4.03
N GLY A 113 -12.79 6.29 -5.28
CA GLY A 113 -11.87 5.72 -6.27
C GLY A 113 -11.73 4.19 -6.23
N TYR A 114 -12.32 3.51 -5.25
CA TYR A 114 -12.26 2.04 -5.09
C TYR A 114 -13.63 1.37 -5.03
N VAL A 115 -14.67 2.09 -5.46
CA VAL A 115 -16.03 1.60 -5.63
C VAL A 115 -16.53 1.98 -7.02
N ASN A 116 -17.42 1.18 -7.58
CA ASN A 116 -17.89 1.29 -8.97
C ASN A 116 -16.73 1.21 -9.99
N VAL A 117 -15.72 0.40 -9.66
CA VAL A 117 -14.54 0.16 -10.50
C VAL A 117 -14.42 -1.34 -10.83
N PRO A 118 -13.67 -1.71 -11.89
CA PRO A 118 -13.46 -3.12 -12.18
C PRO A 118 -12.73 -3.85 -11.05
N ALA A 119 -13.20 -5.03 -10.67
CA ALA A 119 -12.53 -5.92 -9.73
C ALA A 119 -12.55 -7.37 -10.22
N LEU A 120 -11.47 -8.10 -9.97
CA LEU A 120 -11.40 -9.55 -10.11
C LEU A 120 -11.87 -10.16 -8.79
N VAL A 121 -13.02 -10.83 -8.82
CA VAL A 121 -13.77 -11.27 -7.64
C VAL A 121 -13.88 -12.78 -7.61
N CYS A 122 -13.67 -13.37 -6.43
CA CYS A 122 -14.06 -14.75 -6.13
C CYS A 122 -14.51 -14.85 -4.67
N GLU A 123 -15.67 -15.48 -4.48
CA GLU A 123 -16.27 -15.72 -3.17
C GLU A 123 -16.39 -17.22 -2.87
N THR A 124 -15.99 -18.07 -3.82
CA THR A 124 -16.10 -19.53 -3.73
C THR A 124 -14.74 -20.17 -3.40
N PRO A 125 -14.64 -20.93 -2.29
CA PRO A 125 -13.45 -21.72 -2.00
C PRO A 125 -13.05 -22.64 -3.16
N GLY A 126 -11.75 -22.83 -3.36
CA GLY A 126 -11.22 -23.65 -4.46
C GLY A 126 -11.10 -22.92 -5.80
N GLY A 127 -11.60 -21.69 -5.93
CA GLY A 127 -11.40 -20.88 -7.14
C GLY A 127 -9.92 -20.56 -7.37
N ILE A 128 -9.44 -20.68 -8.61
CA ILE A 128 -8.03 -20.47 -8.98
C ILE A 128 -7.90 -19.43 -10.10
N PHE A 129 -6.90 -18.55 -9.99
CA PHE A 129 -6.37 -17.78 -11.12
C PHE A 129 -4.84 -17.87 -11.17
N SER A 130 -4.28 -17.57 -12.34
CA SER A 130 -2.84 -17.41 -12.52
C SER A 130 -2.49 -16.13 -13.26
N LEU A 131 -1.29 -15.62 -13.05
CA LEU A 131 -0.76 -14.43 -13.71
C LEU A 131 0.71 -14.67 -14.09
N ASN A 132 1.06 -14.39 -15.35
CA ASN A 132 2.45 -14.24 -15.75
C ASN A 132 2.86 -12.79 -15.56
N PHE A 133 4.02 -12.55 -14.97
CA PHE A 133 4.57 -11.21 -14.79
C PHE A 133 6.09 -11.23 -14.94
N LYS A 134 6.67 -10.08 -15.28
CA LYS A 134 8.11 -9.85 -15.29
C LYS A 134 8.48 -8.81 -14.25
N GLY A 135 9.43 -9.15 -13.39
CA GLY A 135 9.94 -8.26 -12.37
C GLY A 135 10.41 -8.98 -11.12
N ARG A 136 10.83 -8.20 -10.13
CA ARG A 136 11.40 -8.63 -8.84
C ARG A 136 10.36 -8.72 -7.72
N ALA A 137 9.18 -8.14 -7.91
CA ALA A 137 8.11 -8.19 -6.93
C ALA A 137 6.73 -8.39 -7.56
N ILE A 138 5.82 -9.01 -6.80
CA ILE A 138 4.42 -9.17 -7.15
C ILE A 138 3.55 -8.92 -5.91
N GLY A 139 2.45 -8.20 -6.11
CA GLY A 139 1.46 -7.89 -5.10
C GLY A 139 0.04 -7.85 -5.65
N ILE A 140 -0.93 -7.79 -4.76
CA ILE A 140 -2.35 -7.64 -5.05
C ILE A 140 -2.92 -6.44 -4.28
N LEU A 141 -3.57 -5.53 -4.99
CA LEU A 141 -4.33 -4.43 -4.40
C LEU A 141 -5.78 -4.87 -4.27
N VAL A 142 -6.25 -5.06 -3.04
CA VAL A 142 -7.55 -5.68 -2.76
C VAL A 142 -8.52 -4.73 -2.07
N ALA A 143 -9.81 -5.07 -2.09
CA ALA A 143 -10.78 -4.59 -1.11
C ALA A 143 -10.74 -5.49 0.14
N ALA A 144 -10.04 -5.05 1.19
CA ALA A 144 -9.97 -5.76 2.46
C ALA A 144 -11.21 -5.42 3.31
N GLY A 145 -12.32 -6.13 3.08
CA GLY A 145 -13.61 -5.89 3.72
C GLY A 145 -14.05 -6.90 4.78
N PRO A 146 -15.28 -6.74 5.32
CA PRO A 146 -15.80 -7.57 6.42
C PRO A 146 -15.83 -9.06 6.12
N ASP A 147 -15.95 -9.43 4.85
CA ASP A 147 -16.05 -10.79 4.36
C ASP A 147 -14.77 -11.30 3.67
N ALA A 148 -13.64 -10.59 3.83
CA ALA A 148 -12.37 -10.97 3.25
C ALA A 148 -11.91 -12.35 3.76
N GLY A 149 -11.47 -13.20 2.82
CA GLY A 149 -11.02 -14.56 3.09
C GLY A 149 -9.50 -14.71 3.19
N ILE A 150 -9.07 -15.95 3.43
CA ILE A 150 -7.67 -16.35 3.33
C ILE A 150 -7.42 -16.93 1.94
N ILE A 151 -6.39 -16.44 1.26
CA ILE A 151 -5.89 -17.03 0.00
C ILE A 151 -4.64 -17.86 0.26
N GLU A 152 -4.35 -18.74 -0.68
CA GLU A 152 -3.05 -19.36 -0.82
C GLU A 152 -2.44 -18.97 -2.17
N TYR A 153 -1.15 -18.66 -2.18
CA TYR A 153 -0.44 -18.29 -3.41
C TYR A 153 0.90 -19.01 -3.53
N SER A 154 1.34 -19.21 -4.76
CA SER A 154 2.63 -19.79 -5.13
C SER A 154 3.21 -19.02 -6.30
N VAL A 155 4.50 -18.71 -6.24
CA VAL A 155 5.28 -18.17 -7.36
C VAL A 155 6.23 -19.25 -7.87
N ASP A 156 6.23 -19.49 -9.17
CA ASP A 156 7.10 -20.44 -9.88
C ASP A 156 7.01 -21.90 -9.39
N GLY A 157 5.82 -22.30 -8.92
CA GLY A 157 5.57 -23.65 -8.43
C GLY A 157 6.19 -23.97 -7.07
N ASN A 158 6.67 -22.96 -6.34
CA ASN A 158 7.11 -23.10 -4.96
C ASN A 158 5.94 -23.49 -4.02
N TYR A 159 6.25 -23.75 -2.75
CA TYR A 159 5.23 -24.07 -1.76
C TYR A 159 4.21 -22.93 -1.63
N TYR A 160 2.95 -23.31 -1.40
CA TYR A 160 1.88 -22.33 -1.20
C TYR A 160 2.05 -21.62 0.15
N LYS A 161 2.00 -20.29 0.13
CA LYS A 161 1.94 -19.42 1.32
C LYS A 161 0.50 -18.99 1.55
N LYS A 162 0.06 -18.97 2.81
CA LYS A 162 -1.25 -18.45 3.22
C LYS A 162 -1.17 -16.94 3.45
N LEU A 163 -2.19 -16.22 3.02
CA LEU A 163 -2.35 -14.79 3.28
C LEU A 163 -3.79 -14.50 3.72
N ASP A 164 -3.94 -14.01 4.94
CA ASP A 164 -5.21 -13.44 5.42
C ASP A 164 -5.39 -12.05 4.83
N LEU A 165 -6.46 -11.86 4.05
CA LEU A 165 -6.77 -10.57 3.43
C LEU A 165 -7.50 -9.63 4.40
N TYR A 166 -7.96 -10.15 5.54
CA TYR A 166 -8.64 -9.38 6.57
C TYR A 166 -7.66 -8.49 7.34
N THR A 167 -8.00 -7.20 7.49
CA THR A 167 -7.21 -6.24 8.26
C THR A 167 -7.94 -5.86 9.55
N GLN A 168 -7.26 -5.17 10.46
CA GLN A 168 -7.88 -4.67 11.69
C GLN A 168 -9.04 -3.68 11.48
N TRP A 169 -9.18 -3.10 10.28
CA TRP A 169 -10.27 -2.18 9.93
C TRP A 169 -11.40 -2.86 9.16
N SER A 170 -11.20 -4.12 8.75
CA SER A 170 -12.11 -4.81 7.84
C SER A 170 -13.51 -5.01 8.42
N ASN A 171 -13.70 -5.00 9.73
CA ASN A 171 -15.03 -5.10 10.35
C ASN A 171 -15.97 -3.93 10.04
N TRP A 172 -15.46 -2.77 9.59
CA TRP A 172 -16.29 -1.61 9.27
C TRP A 172 -15.91 -0.91 7.96
N LEU A 173 -14.90 -1.42 7.23
CA LEU A 173 -14.36 -0.77 6.03
C LEU A 173 -13.88 -1.80 5.01
N HIS A 174 -14.30 -1.65 3.75
CA HIS A 174 -13.61 -2.22 2.60
C HIS A 174 -12.40 -1.37 2.25
N LEU A 175 -11.28 -1.63 2.91
CA LEU A 175 -10.07 -0.82 2.79
C LEU A 175 -9.28 -1.24 1.53
N PRO A 176 -8.93 -0.31 0.62
CA PRO A 176 -7.97 -0.59 -0.42
C PRO A 176 -6.61 -0.92 0.22
N TRP A 177 -6.19 -2.16 0.09
CA TRP A 177 -5.00 -2.67 0.77
C TRP A 177 -4.07 -3.37 -0.20
N LEU A 178 -2.81 -2.97 -0.22
CA LEU A 178 -1.79 -3.60 -1.04
C LEU A 178 -1.07 -4.67 -0.21
N TYR A 179 -1.22 -5.92 -0.63
CA TYR A 179 -0.38 -7.01 -0.13
C TYR A 179 0.75 -7.28 -1.12
N ILE A 180 1.99 -7.23 -0.65
CA ILE A 180 3.15 -7.72 -1.40
C ILE A 180 3.28 -9.22 -1.11
N LEU A 181 3.25 -10.03 -2.17
CA LEU A 181 3.29 -11.49 -2.08
C LEU A 181 4.74 -12.00 -2.10
N GLU A 182 5.57 -11.42 -2.96
CA GLU A 182 7.02 -11.61 -3.01
C GLU A 182 7.67 -10.27 -3.42
N ASP A 183 8.84 -9.95 -2.86
CA ASP A 183 9.54 -8.67 -3.08
C ASP A 183 11.02 -8.80 -3.45
N GLN A 184 11.56 -10.02 -3.46
CA GLN A 184 12.98 -10.29 -3.71
C GLN A 184 13.22 -11.37 -4.77
N LEU A 185 12.38 -11.41 -5.81
CA LEU A 185 12.56 -12.30 -6.95
C LEU A 185 13.72 -11.85 -7.85
N SER A 186 14.22 -12.77 -8.69
CA SER A 186 15.09 -12.41 -9.79
C SER A 186 14.36 -11.49 -10.79
N ASP A 187 15.10 -10.68 -11.54
CA ASP A 187 14.48 -9.88 -12.61
C ASP A 187 14.25 -10.76 -13.85
N SER A 188 13.16 -11.53 -13.81
CA SER A 188 12.82 -12.52 -14.84
C SER A 188 11.30 -12.64 -15.02
N GLU A 189 10.88 -13.48 -15.96
CA GLU A 189 9.48 -13.90 -16.07
C GLU A 189 9.15 -14.88 -14.95
N HIS A 190 7.99 -14.69 -14.34
CA HIS A 190 7.49 -15.47 -13.20
C HIS A 190 6.02 -15.87 -13.41
N HIS A 191 5.62 -16.94 -12.73
CA HIS A 191 4.25 -17.45 -12.75
C HIS A 191 3.63 -17.47 -11.35
N LEU A 192 2.67 -16.57 -11.11
CA LEU A 192 1.85 -16.56 -9.91
C LEU A 192 0.63 -17.47 -10.10
N VAL A 193 0.36 -18.32 -9.12
CA VAL A 193 -0.91 -19.03 -8.95
C VAL A 193 -1.52 -18.64 -7.61
N VAL A 194 -2.80 -18.30 -7.61
CA VAL A 194 -3.58 -17.99 -6.39
C VAL A 194 -4.80 -18.88 -6.35
N ARG A 195 -5.09 -19.42 -5.17
CA ARG A 195 -6.30 -20.19 -4.89
C ARG A 195 -7.03 -19.69 -3.65
N MET A 196 -8.35 -19.71 -3.70
CA MET A 196 -9.21 -19.41 -2.57
C MET A 196 -9.23 -20.60 -1.61
N THR A 197 -9.03 -20.32 -0.31
CA THR A 197 -9.24 -21.34 0.72
C THR A 197 -10.68 -21.31 1.21
N ASN A 198 -11.08 -22.31 2.00
CA ASN A 198 -12.30 -22.27 2.81
C ASN A 198 -12.07 -21.69 4.21
N HIS A 199 -10.88 -21.12 4.47
CA HIS A 199 -10.54 -20.48 5.73
C HIS A 199 -10.74 -18.98 5.65
N LYS A 200 -11.00 -18.38 6.81
CA LYS A 200 -11.15 -16.94 7.00
C LYS A 200 -10.69 -16.57 8.40
N ASN A 201 -10.43 -15.27 8.62
CA ASN A 201 -10.28 -14.74 9.96
C ASN A 201 -11.55 -15.02 10.79
N GLU A 202 -11.41 -15.26 12.10
CA GLU A 202 -12.56 -15.48 13.00
C GLU A 202 -13.54 -14.29 12.99
N LYS A 203 -13.04 -13.08 12.77
CA LYS A 203 -13.83 -11.84 12.68
C LYS A 203 -14.40 -11.56 11.28
N SER A 204 -14.00 -12.35 10.28
CA SER A 204 -14.52 -12.21 8.92
C SER A 204 -15.89 -12.89 8.80
N THR A 205 -16.78 -12.33 7.99
CA THR A 205 -18.09 -12.90 7.70
C THR A 205 -18.08 -13.85 6.50
N GLY A 206 -17.00 -13.88 5.70
CA GLY A 206 -16.93 -14.66 4.46
C GLY A 206 -15.52 -15.04 4.02
N THR A 207 -15.40 -15.49 2.78
CA THR A 207 -14.15 -15.97 2.17
C THR A 207 -13.82 -15.23 0.88
N ALA A 208 -14.25 -13.97 0.75
CA ALA A 208 -14.14 -13.23 -0.50
C ALA A 208 -12.71 -12.74 -0.77
N CYS A 209 -12.32 -12.70 -2.05
CA CYS A 209 -11.15 -11.97 -2.53
C CYS A 209 -11.56 -11.10 -3.70
N ARG A 210 -11.17 -9.83 -3.65
CA ARG A 210 -11.55 -8.79 -4.61
C ARG A 210 -10.33 -7.96 -4.94
N ILE A 211 -9.77 -8.16 -6.12
CA ILE A 211 -8.52 -7.54 -6.55
C ILE A 211 -8.84 -6.41 -7.54
N PHE A 212 -8.38 -5.19 -7.25
CA PHE A 212 -8.49 -4.04 -8.14
C PHE A 212 -7.38 -4.03 -9.19
N ASN A 213 -6.15 -4.32 -8.76
CA ASN A 213 -4.97 -4.39 -9.61
C ASN A 213 -3.96 -5.39 -9.03
N PHE A 214 -3.11 -5.91 -9.90
CA PHE A 214 -1.84 -6.50 -9.47
C PHE A 214 -0.81 -5.36 -9.34
N ALA A 215 0.20 -5.53 -8.48
CA ALA A 215 1.34 -4.62 -8.38
C ALA A 215 2.60 -5.40 -8.77
N VAL A 216 3.37 -4.91 -9.73
CA VAL A 216 4.61 -5.56 -10.19
C VAL A 216 5.74 -4.55 -10.12
N ASN A 217 6.90 -4.96 -9.65
CA ASN A 217 8.14 -4.19 -9.73
C ASN A 217 9.04 -4.84 -10.76
#